data_AF-A0A7W4FI01-F1
#
_entry.id   AF-A0A7W4FI01-F1
#
_cell.length_a   1.000
_cell.length_b   1.000
_cell.length_c   1.000
_cell.angle_alpha   90.00
_cell.angle_beta   90.00
_cell.angle_gamma   90.00
#
_symmetry.space_group_name_H-M   'P 1'
#
loop_
_entity.id
_entity.type
_entity.pdbx_description
1 polymer ?
#
loop_
_entity_poly.entity_id
_entity_poly.type
_entity_poly.pdbx_seq_one_letter_code
_entity_poly.pdbx_strand_id
1 'polypeptide(L)'
;MMLKVPHLLISSILLFCFSGTLFAQAKFTDGYEAAQSGNYKKAVQIWLPLATQGDPAAQYTVGWMYESGQGVAKDFKKAIYWYQKAAQQGNPAAQYVTATMYAKGVGTEQDSSKALSYFLLAANQGDPISQFQVGNYYLQGIGTKQNTTQSIYWYQKSAEQGHVNAQISLGKLYQSAQNNELGIKQDYKKSIYWYQKAATQNNLAAQYELAMIYEKGLGEKQSYPRAIQLYTKSATNGYAPSAFKLGQLLELGDGTTTNFSQALVWYRQAALQGNTDAQYRLGYLSQMGKGTAKNIQVAIEWYTQASRRDHAQAYYQLAQIYEYGTSGFPNDISRNLQKAFKNYQYASTLDFKLAHAKLAYFYEHGIFTKVNKAEAIALYKKASQTWAKTKLEKLVSHEQCLDTATTLLFSELISCADRTLLRDKIKQQSIKVLSEDNTQWSDRYFTGAMIKGSSELTIDYTRENQFVKATYTFVGRNNPALIGKIKQQLTERYGEPHLSIGEALQGETSYQWTLKDSITLNIYRFWPDTTTFVEYIQPQNLQLQKAQQQQSMEHAFRPESEQQAESTASAPITLF
;
A
#
# COMPACT_ATOMS: atom_id res chain seq x y z
N MET A 1 -8.27 -8.77 31.17
CA MET A 1 -7.15 -8.54 32.11
C MET A 1 -7.77 -8.18 33.45
N MET A 2 -7.75 -9.12 34.39
CA MET A 2 -8.33 -8.97 35.72
C MET A 2 -7.67 -7.78 36.43
N LEU A 3 -8.46 -6.79 36.86
CA LEU A 3 -8.00 -5.78 37.82
C LEU A 3 -7.80 -6.49 39.16
N LYS A 4 -6.60 -7.03 39.38
CA LYS A 4 -6.08 -7.21 40.74
C LYS A 4 -5.97 -5.80 41.32
N VAL A 5 -6.69 -5.56 42.42
CA VAL A 5 -6.63 -4.30 43.16
C VAL A 5 -5.16 -4.03 43.50
N PRO A 6 -4.56 -2.88 43.12
CA PRO A 6 -3.25 -2.53 43.63
C PRO A 6 -3.41 -2.25 45.12
N HIS A 7 -2.66 -2.96 45.96
CA HIS A 7 -2.58 -2.76 47.42
C HIS A 7 -2.44 -1.29 47.85
N LEU A 8 -1.97 -0.41 46.95
CA LEU A 8 -1.77 1.01 47.18
C LEU A 8 -3.05 1.86 47.17
N LEU A 9 -4.14 1.45 46.52
CA LEU A 9 -5.40 2.22 46.52
C LEU A 9 -6.20 2.05 47.81
N ILE A 10 -6.01 0.93 48.51
CA ILE A 10 -6.74 0.64 49.75
C ILE A 10 -6.06 1.29 50.96
N SER A 11 -4.74 1.49 50.92
CA SER A 11 -4.03 2.21 51.99
C SER A 11 -4.34 3.70 52.02
N SER A 12 -4.77 4.29 50.90
CA SER A 12 -5.09 5.72 50.78
C SER A 12 -6.48 6.10 51.28
N ILE A 13 -7.42 5.13 51.33
CA ILE A 13 -8.79 5.35 51.83
C ILE A 13 -8.80 5.56 53.35
N LEU A 14 -7.75 5.12 54.05
CA LEU A 14 -7.63 5.25 55.51
C LEU A 14 -7.25 6.65 55.99
N LEU A 15 -6.91 7.60 55.12
CA LEU A 15 -6.31 8.89 55.56
C LEU A 15 -7.20 10.14 55.46
N PHE A 16 -8.42 10.06 54.93
CA PHE A 16 -9.31 11.24 54.86
C PHE A 16 -10.78 10.90 55.08
N CYS A 17 -11.18 10.73 56.34
CA CYS A 17 -12.57 10.81 56.81
C CYS A 17 -12.60 11.14 58.31
N PHE A 18 -12.27 12.39 58.68
CA PHE A 18 -12.48 12.90 60.04
C PHE A 18 -13.82 13.65 60.09
N SER A 19 -14.91 12.93 60.40
CA SER A 19 -16.15 13.45 61.02
C SER A 19 -17.28 12.40 61.12
N GLY A 20 -16.95 11.12 61.33
CA GLY A 20 -17.92 10.06 61.62
C GLY A 20 -17.59 9.37 62.94
N THR A 21 -18.60 9.16 63.79
CA THR A 21 -18.49 8.48 65.10
C THR A 21 -17.76 7.14 64.98
N LEU A 22 -16.85 6.83 65.92
CA LEU A 22 -16.02 5.59 65.97
C LEU A 22 -16.79 4.29 65.63
N PHE A 23 -18.07 4.20 65.94
CA PHE A 23 -18.92 3.05 65.69
C PHE A 23 -19.24 2.78 64.20
N ALA A 24 -19.37 3.81 63.37
CA ALA A 24 -19.61 3.64 61.93
C ALA A 24 -18.34 3.13 61.22
N GLN A 25 -17.18 3.65 61.65
CA GLN A 25 -15.86 3.23 61.18
C GLN A 25 -15.62 1.74 61.46
N ALA A 26 -15.91 1.28 62.68
CA ALA A 26 -15.74 -0.13 63.08
C ALA A 26 -16.63 -1.08 62.28
N LYS A 27 -17.88 -0.68 61.98
CA LYS A 27 -18.79 -1.51 61.17
C LYS A 27 -18.37 -1.59 59.70
N PHE A 28 -17.77 -0.54 59.15
CA PHE A 28 -17.27 -0.57 57.77
C PHE A 28 -16.08 -1.53 57.62
N THR A 29 -15.17 -1.56 58.60
CA THR A 29 -13.99 -2.45 58.61
C THR A 29 -14.36 -3.94 58.70
N ASP A 30 -15.42 -4.30 59.44
CA ASP A 30 -15.90 -5.69 59.51
C ASP A 30 -16.30 -6.24 58.13
N GLY A 31 -16.88 -5.39 57.28
CA GLY A 31 -17.22 -5.74 55.90
C GLY A 31 -15.98 -5.99 55.05
N TYR A 32 -14.91 -5.23 55.29
CA TYR A 32 -13.64 -5.37 54.58
C TYR A 32 -12.94 -6.68 54.96
N GLU A 33 -12.89 -7.02 56.24
CA GLU A 33 -12.34 -8.30 56.72
C GLU A 33 -13.11 -9.49 56.15
N ALA A 34 -14.45 -9.39 56.10
CA ALA A 34 -15.29 -10.41 55.46
C ALA A 34 -14.97 -10.57 53.97
N ALA A 35 -14.76 -9.47 53.24
CA ALA A 35 -14.39 -9.49 51.82
C ALA A 35 -12.98 -10.06 51.59
N GLN A 36 -12.01 -9.72 52.44
CA GLN A 36 -10.66 -10.29 52.38
C GLN A 36 -10.65 -11.81 52.63
N SER A 37 -11.54 -12.28 53.49
CA SER A 37 -11.73 -13.70 53.77
C SER A 37 -12.51 -14.45 52.68
N GLY A 38 -12.84 -13.78 51.56
CA GLY A 38 -13.63 -14.33 50.45
C GLY A 38 -15.13 -14.44 50.73
N ASN A 39 -15.59 -14.02 51.91
CA ASN A 39 -17.01 -14.06 52.30
C ASN A 39 -17.75 -12.80 51.84
N TYR A 40 -17.88 -12.65 50.52
CA TYR A 40 -18.53 -11.49 49.92
C TYR A 40 -20.02 -11.36 50.28
N LYS A 41 -20.72 -12.46 50.57
CA LYS A 41 -22.12 -12.40 51.04
C LYS A 41 -22.23 -11.71 52.40
N LYS A 42 -21.34 -12.05 53.34
CA LYS A 42 -21.28 -11.38 54.65
C LYS A 42 -20.87 -9.91 54.50
N ALA A 43 -19.91 -9.61 53.63
CA ALA A 43 -19.51 -8.23 53.35
C ALA A 43 -20.68 -7.38 52.80
N VAL A 44 -21.51 -7.92 51.89
CA VAL A 44 -22.73 -7.25 51.40
C VAL A 44 -23.72 -6.99 52.54
N GLN A 45 -23.95 -7.98 53.42
CA GLN A 45 -24.86 -7.83 54.56
C GLN A 45 -24.44 -6.71 55.51
N ILE A 46 -23.15 -6.39 55.56
CA ILE A 46 -22.58 -5.31 56.38
C ILE A 46 -22.63 -3.96 55.65
N TRP A 47 -22.19 -3.91 54.40
CA TRP A 47 -22.08 -2.65 53.66
C TRP A 47 -23.39 -2.12 53.09
N LEU A 48 -24.36 -2.97 52.75
CA LEU A 48 -25.63 -2.51 52.17
C LEU A 48 -26.46 -1.64 53.15
N PRO A 49 -26.58 -1.99 54.45
CA PRO A 49 -27.20 -1.10 55.44
C PRO A 49 -26.45 0.24 55.57
N LEU A 50 -25.13 0.23 55.62
CA LEU A 50 -24.32 1.45 55.71
C LEU A 50 -24.49 2.35 54.48
N ALA A 51 -24.51 1.76 53.28
CA ALA A 51 -24.76 2.48 52.03
C ALA A 51 -26.15 3.13 52.02
N THR A 52 -27.15 2.41 52.56
CA THR A 52 -28.52 2.90 52.72
C THR A 52 -28.63 4.04 53.73
N GLN A 53 -27.81 4.02 54.78
CA GLN A 53 -27.69 5.11 55.77
C GLN A 53 -26.92 6.34 55.24
N GLY A 54 -26.41 6.28 54.01
CA GLY A 54 -25.76 7.41 53.37
C GLY A 54 -24.23 7.34 53.38
N ASP A 55 -23.60 6.30 53.91
CA ASP A 55 -22.13 6.24 53.97
C ASP A 55 -21.53 6.19 52.53
N PRO A 56 -20.75 7.19 52.10
CA PRO A 56 -20.28 7.29 50.72
C PRO A 56 -19.27 6.20 50.35
N ALA A 57 -18.50 5.69 51.31
CA ALA A 57 -17.56 4.60 51.07
C ALA A 57 -18.33 3.27 50.87
N ALA A 58 -19.36 3.01 51.68
CA ALA A 58 -20.23 1.86 51.54
C ALA A 58 -21.05 1.93 50.25
N GLN A 59 -21.55 3.10 49.87
CA GLN A 59 -22.23 3.30 48.57
C GLN A 59 -21.31 2.97 47.40
N TYR A 60 -20.08 3.47 47.40
CA TYR A 60 -19.09 3.12 46.38
C TYR A 60 -18.82 1.61 46.34
N THR A 61 -18.57 0.99 47.50
CA THR A 61 -18.27 -0.44 47.61
C THR A 61 -19.44 -1.33 47.18
N VAL A 62 -20.66 -0.98 47.57
CA VAL A 62 -21.87 -1.70 47.14
C VAL A 62 -22.08 -1.55 45.63
N GLY A 63 -21.80 -0.36 45.07
CA GLY A 63 -21.77 -0.16 43.61
C GLY A 63 -20.82 -1.13 42.92
N TRP A 64 -19.60 -1.27 43.44
CA TRP A 64 -18.59 -2.22 42.93
C TRP A 64 -19.01 -3.69 43.07
N MET A 65 -19.68 -4.05 44.16
CA MET A 65 -20.21 -5.41 44.34
C MET A 65 -21.25 -5.76 43.29
N TYR A 66 -22.16 -4.85 42.98
CA TYR A 66 -23.12 -5.02 41.89
C TYR A 66 -22.47 -5.03 40.50
N GLU A 67 -21.41 -4.24 40.27
CA GLU A 67 -20.67 -4.24 39.00
C GLU A 67 -19.90 -5.54 38.77
N SER A 68 -19.24 -6.04 39.81
CA SER A 68 -18.37 -7.22 39.75
C SER A 68 -19.14 -8.54 39.93
N GLY A 69 -20.32 -8.52 40.55
CA GLY A 69 -21.07 -9.71 40.93
C GLY A 69 -20.51 -10.42 42.17
N GLN A 70 -19.71 -9.74 42.99
CA GLN A 70 -19.12 -10.30 44.21
C GLN A 70 -20.12 -10.22 45.37
N GLY A 71 -20.62 -11.37 45.83
CA GLY A 71 -21.57 -11.47 46.94
C GLY A 71 -23.03 -11.17 46.57
N VAL A 72 -23.28 -10.54 45.43
CA VAL A 72 -24.61 -10.25 44.84
C VAL A 72 -24.64 -10.61 43.35
N ALA A 73 -25.83 -10.80 42.78
CA ALA A 73 -25.98 -10.91 41.33
C ALA A 73 -25.52 -9.61 40.65
N LYS A 74 -24.78 -9.75 39.55
CA LYS A 74 -24.29 -8.61 38.77
C LYS A 74 -25.45 -7.79 38.21
N ASP A 75 -25.44 -6.49 38.48
CA ASP A 75 -26.51 -5.56 38.09
C ASP A 75 -25.94 -4.15 37.89
N PHE A 76 -25.69 -3.79 36.63
CA PHE A 76 -25.11 -2.48 36.31
C PHE A 76 -26.04 -1.30 36.60
N LYS A 77 -27.37 -1.50 36.60
CA LYS A 77 -28.32 -0.43 36.95
C LYS A 77 -28.24 -0.10 38.43
N LYS A 78 -28.14 -1.13 39.28
CA LYS A 78 -27.88 -0.93 40.72
C LYS A 78 -26.48 -0.38 40.98
N ALA A 79 -25.48 -0.84 40.23
CA ALA A 79 -24.11 -0.33 40.37
C ALA A 79 -24.06 1.19 40.13
N ILE A 80 -24.58 1.67 39.00
CA ILE A 80 -24.55 3.12 38.70
C ILE A 80 -25.39 3.92 39.68
N TYR A 81 -26.51 3.39 40.16
CA TYR A 81 -27.32 4.03 41.19
C TYR A 81 -26.49 4.33 42.46
N TRP A 82 -25.78 3.32 42.97
CA TRP A 82 -24.96 3.48 44.17
C TRP A 82 -23.73 4.36 43.94
N TYR A 83 -23.08 4.24 42.78
CA TYR A 83 -21.98 5.12 42.41
C TYR A 83 -22.42 6.58 42.30
N GLN A 84 -23.61 6.87 41.73
CA GLN A 84 -24.14 8.22 41.66
C GLN A 84 -24.39 8.83 43.04
N LYS A 85 -24.91 8.03 43.98
CA LYS A 85 -25.11 8.47 45.38
C LYS A 85 -23.78 8.82 46.05
N ALA A 86 -22.76 7.98 45.90
CA ALA A 86 -21.42 8.28 46.43
C ALA A 86 -20.79 9.50 45.73
N ALA A 87 -20.98 9.63 44.41
CA ALA A 87 -20.45 10.73 43.61
C ALA A 87 -21.07 12.09 43.99
N GLN A 88 -22.37 12.12 44.30
CA GLN A 88 -23.09 13.30 44.80
C GLN A 88 -22.56 13.78 46.15
N GLN A 89 -21.98 12.88 46.95
CA GLN A 89 -21.33 13.20 48.22
C GLN A 89 -19.85 13.59 48.08
N GLY A 90 -19.38 13.80 46.84
CA GLY A 90 -18.01 14.23 46.59
C GLY A 90 -16.99 13.12 46.46
N ASN A 91 -17.37 11.82 46.49
CA ASN A 91 -16.39 10.75 46.34
C ASN A 91 -15.76 10.76 44.91
N PRO A 92 -14.44 11.04 44.77
CA PRO A 92 -13.82 11.22 43.45
C PRO A 92 -13.75 9.92 42.64
N ALA A 93 -13.55 8.78 43.30
CA ALA A 93 -13.56 7.47 42.64
C ALA A 93 -14.96 7.14 42.07
N ALA A 94 -16.01 7.42 42.84
CA ALA A 94 -17.38 7.25 42.39
C ALA A 94 -17.74 8.21 41.24
N GLN A 95 -17.27 9.45 41.28
CA GLN A 95 -17.44 10.42 40.19
C GLN A 95 -16.77 9.92 38.90
N TYR A 96 -15.51 9.46 38.97
CA TYR A 96 -14.80 8.88 37.83
C TYR A 96 -15.51 7.65 37.24
N VAL A 97 -15.96 6.72 38.09
CA VAL A 97 -16.65 5.51 37.63
C VAL A 97 -18.01 5.86 37.02
N THR A 98 -18.78 6.73 37.67
CA THR A 98 -20.06 7.23 37.14
C THR A 98 -19.88 7.88 35.77
N ALA A 99 -18.83 8.71 35.61
CA ALA A 99 -18.49 9.32 34.33
C ALA A 99 -18.20 8.26 33.25
N THR A 100 -17.42 7.23 33.60
CA THR A 100 -17.08 6.13 32.69
C THR A 100 -18.30 5.29 32.29
N MET A 101 -19.25 5.07 33.22
CA MET A 101 -20.49 4.34 32.93
C MET A 101 -21.39 5.13 31.97
N TYR A 102 -21.52 6.46 32.15
CA TYR A 102 -22.21 7.33 31.18
C TYR A 102 -21.49 7.39 29.83
N ALA A 103 -20.15 7.45 29.82
CA ALA A 103 -19.37 7.49 28.59
C ALA A 103 -19.56 6.23 27.72
N LYS A 104 -19.78 5.07 28.35
CA LYS A 104 -19.91 3.77 27.69
C LYS A 104 -21.36 3.26 27.58
N GLY A 105 -22.32 3.94 28.20
CA GLY A 105 -23.71 3.45 28.29
C GLY A 105 -23.86 2.14 29.06
N VAL A 106 -23.08 1.96 30.14
CA VAL A 106 -23.14 0.74 30.97
C VAL A 106 -24.10 0.98 32.14
N GLY A 107 -25.18 0.20 32.23
CA GLY A 107 -26.19 0.36 33.29
C GLY A 107 -27.07 1.61 33.16
N THR A 108 -26.84 2.41 32.13
CA THR A 108 -27.55 3.65 31.77
C THR A 108 -27.45 3.86 30.26
N GLU A 109 -28.24 4.75 29.68
CA GLU A 109 -27.98 5.25 28.33
C GLU A 109 -26.67 6.03 28.26
N GLN A 110 -25.99 5.96 27.11
CA GLN A 110 -24.76 6.71 26.88
C GLN A 110 -25.04 8.22 26.86
N ASP A 111 -24.31 8.97 27.67
CA ASP A 111 -24.48 10.42 27.79
C ASP A 111 -23.12 11.10 28.00
N SER A 112 -22.54 11.58 26.90
CA SER A 112 -21.22 12.20 26.91
C SER A 112 -21.17 13.50 27.71
N SER A 113 -22.27 14.25 27.79
CA SER A 113 -22.32 15.51 28.55
C SER A 113 -22.36 15.24 30.05
N LYS A 114 -23.14 14.24 30.50
CA LYS A 114 -23.09 13.78 31.89
C LYS A 114 -21.73 13.18 32.24
N ALA A 115 -21.15 12.39 31.34
CA ALA A 115 -19.80 11.85 31.54
C ALA A 115 -18.79 12.98 31.78
N LEU A 116 -18.80 14.02 30.94
CA LEU A 116 -17.94 15.19 31.12
C LEU A 116 -18.19 15.89 32.45
N SER A 117 -19.45 16.08 32.86
CA SER A 117 -19.75 16.73 34.15
C SER A 117 -19.18 15.95 35.34
N TYR A 118 -19.28 14.62 35.35
CA TYR A 118 -18.75 13.80 36.42
C TYR A 118 -17.22 13.72 36.38
N PHE A 119 -16.61 13.68 35.20
CA PHE A 119 -15.15 13.79 35.09
C PHE A 119 -14.65 15.15 35.60
N LEU A 120 -15.35 16.24 35.30
CA LEU A 120 -15.01 17.58 35.82
C LEU A 120 -15.08 17.64 37.35
N LEU A 121 -16.09 17.01 37.97
CA LEU A 121 -16.17 16.94 39.44
C LEU A 121 -14.93 16.26 40.03
N ALA A 122 -14.52 15.10 39.51
CA ALA A 122 -13.34 14.39 40.00
C ALA A 122 -12.04 15.15 39.67
N ALA A 123 -11.95 15.73 38.48
CA ALA A 123 -10.78 16.50 38.03
C ALA A 123 -10.55 17.76 38.87
N ASN A 124 -11.62 18.44 39.29
CA ASN A 124 -11.58 19.61 40.19
C ASN A 124 -11.09 19.24 41.59
N GLN A 125 -11.27 17.98 42.01
CA GLN A 125 -10.72 17.45 43.26
C GLN A 125 -9.25 16.99 43.14
N GLY A 126 -8.63 17.19 41.99
CA GLY A 126 -7.22 16.86 41.78
C GLY A 126 -6.98 15.49 41.16
N ASP A 127 -8.00 14.68 40.88
CA ASP A 127 -7.78 13.32 40.33
C ASP A 127 -7.09 13.38 38.94
N PRO A 128 -5.82 12.93 38.82
CA PRO A 128 -5.04 13.12 37.60
C PRO A 128 -5.61 12.31 36.41
N ILE A 129 -6.27 11.18 36.68
CA ILE A 129 -6.90 10.36 35.64
C ILE A 129 -8.10 11.12 35.04
N SER A 130 -8.96 11.68 35.89
CA SER A 130 -10.11 12.49 35.46
C SER A 130 -9.67 13.77 34.76
N GLN A 131 -8.63 14.46 35.25
CA GLN A 131 -8.05 15.61 34.55
C GLN A 131 -7.59 15.24 33.13
N PHE A 132 -6.93 14.09 32.96
CA PHE A 132 -6.58 13.59 31.64
C PHE A 132 -7.82 13.31 30.77
N GLN A 133 -8.86 12.69 31.32
CA GLN A 133 -10.10 12.44 30.58
C GLN A 133 -10.82 13.71 30.17
N VAL A 134 -10.92 14.70 31.06
CA VAL A 134 -11.46 16.03 30.72
C VAL A 134 -10.65 16.66 29.58
N GLY A 135 -9.33 16.53 29.62
CA GLY A 135 -8.44 16.95 28.54
C GLY A 135 -8.78 16.29 27.19
N ASN A 136 -9.04 14.97 27.17
CA ASN A 136 -9.47 14.24 25.97
C ASN A 136 -10.83 14.73 25.45
N TYR A 137 -11.80 14.93 26.35
CA TYR A 137 -13.15 15.37 26.00
C TYR A 137 -13.15 16.75 25.33
N TYR A 138 -12.38 17.70 25.87
CA TYR A 138 -12.22 19.01 25.25
C TYR A 138 -11.43 18.96 23.94
N LEU A 139 -10.41 18.10 23.83
CA LEU A 139 -9.63 17.96 22.60
C LEU A 139 -10.48 17.44 21.43
N GLN A 140 -11.39 16.52 21.71
CA GLN A 140 -12.21 15.83 20.71
C GLN A 140 -13.60 16.48 20.54
N GLY A 141 -13.99 17.41 21.42
CA GLY A 141 -15.35 17.98 21.41
C GLY A 141 -16.43 16.96 21.79
N ILE A 142 -16.12 16.04 22.71
CA ILE A 142 -17.07 15.02 23.17
C ILE A 142 -17.90 15.59 24.32
N GLY A 143 -19.23 15.58 24.18
CA GLY A 143 -20.13 16.08 25.22
C GLY A 143 -20.08 17.61 25.45
N THR A 144 -19.27 18.32 24.65
CA THR A 144 -19.07 19.78 24.67
C THR A 144 -18.48 20.25 23.33
N LYS A 145 -18.36 21.55 23.11
CA LYS A 145 -17.61 22.08 21.95
C LYS A 145 -16.12 21.82 22.13
N GLN A 146 -15.44 21.49 21.03
CA GLN A 146 -13.98 21.33 21.02
C GLN A 146 -13.30 22.60 21.56
N ASN A 147 -12.36 22.42 22.49
CA ASN A 147 -11.64 23.52 23.13
C ASN A 147 -10.21 23.10 23.50
N THR A 148 -9.27 23.38 22.60
CA THR A 148 -7.86 23.00 22.78
C THR A 148 -7.21 23.68 23.99
N THR A 149 -7.58 24.92 24.30
CA THR A 149 -7.04 25.64 25.46
C THR A 149 -7.42 24.95 26.77
N GLN A 150 -8.68 24.54 26.90
CA GLN A 150 -9.13 23.75 28.06
C GLN A 150 -8.47 22.37 28.09
N SER A 151 -8.31 21.72 26.92
CA SER A 151 -7.60 20.45 26.84
C SER A 151 -6.18 20.54 27.40
N ILE A 152 -5.39 21.52 26.94
CA ILE A 152 -4.02 21.76 27.41
C ILE A 152 -4.00 22.04 28.91
N TYR A 153 -4.91 22.89 29.41
CA TYR A 153 -5.02 23.20 30.84
C TYR A 153 -5.20 21.94 31.69
N TRP A 154 -6.14 21.07 31.31
CA TRP A 154 -6.42 19.86 32.05
C TRP A 154 -5.32 18.79 31.90
N TYR A 155 -4.73 18.66 30.71
CA TYR A 155 -3.55 17.82 30.54
C TYR A 155 -2.36 18.32 31.37
N GLN A 156 -2.11 19.62 31.46
CA GLN A 156 -1.00 20.16 32.26
C GLN A 156 -1.17 19.81 33.73
N LYS A 157 -2.36 20.03 34.31
CA LYS A 157 -2.65 19.62 35.69
C LYS A 157 -2.41 18.11 35.92
N SER A 158 -2.86 17.27 35.00
CA SER A 158 -2.65 15.82 35.08
C SER A 158 -1.17 15.43 34.96
N ALA A 159 -0.47 16.05 34.01
CA ALA A 159 0.93 15.78 33.69
C ALA A 159 1.90 16.25 34.77
N GLU A 160 1.59 17.37 35.44
CA GLU A 160 2.34 17.91 36.59
C GLU A 160 2.28 16.97 37.79
N GLN A 161 1.18 16.24 37.95
CA GLN A 161 1.02 15.17 38.94
C GLN A 161 1.68 13.84 38.54
N GLY A 162 2.41 13.81 37.41
CA GLY A 162 3.13 12.62 36.96
C GLY A 162 2.35 11.71 36.02
N HIS A 163 1.11 12.04 35.62
CA HIS A 163 0.34 11.17 34.74
C HIS A 163 0.97 11.06 33.34
N VAL A 164 1.57 9.91 33.06
CA VAL A 164 2.40 9.64 31.86
C VAL A 164 1.64 9.90 30.55
N ASN A 165 0.38 9.47 30.45
CA ASN A 165 -0.40 9.67 29.22
C ASN A 165 -0.70 11.15 28.95
N ALA A 166 -0.86 11.96 30.00
CA ALA A 166 -1.04 13.40 29.85
C ALA A 166 0.27 14.07 29.39
N GLN A 167 1.41 13.67 29.96
CA GLN A 167 2.74 14.12 29.52
C GLN A 167 2.99 13.79 28.04
N ILE A 168 2.73 12.55 27.61
CA ILE A 168 2.85 12.15 26.20
C ILE A 168 1.90 12.96 25.31
N SER A 169 0.66 13.18 25.75
CA SER A 169 -0.33 13.94 24.97
C SER A 169 0.08 15.40 24.79
N LEU A 170 0.62 16.04 25.83
CA LEU A 170 1.21 17.38 25.70
C LEU A 170 2.43 17.38 24.78
N GLY A 171 3.30 16.37 24.90
CA GLY A 171 4.44 16.16 24.02
C GLY A 171 4.03 16.16 22.54
N LYS A 172 3.00 15.38 22.20
CA LYS A 172 2.42 15.29 20.87
C LYS A 172 1.77 16.59 20.41
N LEU A 173 0.95 17.22 21.26
CA LEU A 173 0.26 18.47 20.92
C LEU A 173 1.23 19.59 20.55
N TYR A 174 2.34 19.73 21.27
CA TYR A 174 3.37 20.73 20.94
C TYR A 174 4.25 20.32 19.75
N GLN A 175 4.30 19.03 19.39
CA GLN A 175 5.04 18.50 18.24
C GLN A 175 4.27 18.65 16.91
N SER A 176 2.98 18.30 16.88
CA SER A 176 2.21 18.05 15.65
C SER A 176 1.52 19.28 15.03
N ALA A 177 1.87 20.50 15.45
CA ALA A 177 1.21 21.75 15.06
C ALA A 177 1.47 22.23 13.60
N GLN A 178 1.85 21.34 12.69
CA GLN A 178 2.13 21.70 11.30
C GLN A 178 0.88 21.99 10.46
N ASN A 179 -0.31 21.49 10.85
CA ASN A 179 -1.58 21.71 10.13
C ASN A 179 -2.65 22.26 11.10
N ASN A 180 -2.60 23.57 11.34
CA ASN A 180 -3.15 24.30 12.50
C ASN A 180 -4.70 24.31 12.70
N GLU A 181 -5.39 23.18 12.54
CA GLU A 181 -6.83 23.04 12.85
C GLU A 181 -7.13 23.25 14.33
N LEU A 182 -6.16 22.96 15.21
CA LEU A 182 -6.31 23.02 16.66
C LEU A 182 -5.88 24.37 17.29
N GLY A 183 -5.31 25.28 16.50
CA GLY A 183 -4.86 26.61 16.97
C GLY A 183 -3.59 26.59 17.86
N ILE A 184 -2.85 25.48 17.91
CA ILE A 184 -1.62 25.36 18.71
C ILE A 184 -0.42 25.73 17.85
N LYS A 185 0.49 26.57 18.36
CA LYS A 185 1.80 26.80 17.74
C LYS A 185 2.76 25.67 18.09
N GLN A 186 3.50 25.18 17.10
CA GLN A 186 4.55 24.18 17.30
C GLN A 186 5.62 24.69 18.27
N ASP A 187 5.94 23.88 19.28
CA ASP A 187 6.90 24.22 20.32
C ASP A 187 7.66 22.96 20.76
N TYR A 188 8.72 22.64 20.02
CA TYR A 188 9.54 21.46 20.30
C TYR A 188 10.21 21.52 21.68
N LYS A 189 10.47 22.70 22.26
CA LYS A 189 11.06 22.78 23.60
C LYS A 189 10.07 22.28 24.66
N LYS A 190 8.80 22.66 24.55
CA LYS A 190 7.74 22.10 25.41
C LYS A 190 7.50 20.62 25.14
N SER A 191 7.59 20.20 23.87
CA SER A 191 7.47 18.78 23.50
C SER A 191 8.55 17.94 24.18
N ILE A 192 9.83 18.37 24.07
CA ILE A 192 10.98 17.74 24.73
C ILE A 192 10.77 17.68 26.23
N TYR A 193 10.37 18.78 26.87
CA TYR A 193 10.12 18.84 28.32
C TYR A 193 9.14 17.75 28.78
N TRP A 194 7.99 17.62 28.11
CA TRP A 194 6.98 16.65 28.50
C TRP A 194 7.37 15.21 28.17
N TYR A 195 8.00 14.97 27.01
CA TYR A 195 8.51 13.64 26.69
C TYR A 195 9.63 13.21 27.61
N GLN A 196 10.51 14.11 28.05
CA GLN A 196 11.53 13.81 29.07
C GLN A 196 10.88 13.34 30.37
N LYS A 197 9.85 14.04 30.86
CA LYS A 197 9.10 13.62 32.06
C LYS A 197 8.44 12.24 31.92
N ALA A 198 7.92 11.91 30.75
CA ALA A 198 7.35 10.58 30.51
C ALA A 198 8.45 9.51 30.34
N ALA A 199 9.57 9.84 29.70
CA ALA A 199 10.69 8.95 29.46
C ALA A 199 11.45 8.56 30.75
N THR A 200 11.55 9.48 31.72
CA THR A 200 12.12 9.21 33.05
C THR A 200 11.26 8.22 33.85
N GLN A 201 9.95 8.16 33.58
CA GLN A 201 9.04 7.13 34.10
C GLN A 201 9.09 5.82 33.30
N ASN A 202 10.15 5.60 32.52
CA ASN A 202 10.38 4.42 31.68
C ASN A 202 9.30 4.18 30.60
N ASN A 203 8.56 5.20 30.19
CA ASN A 203 7.62 5.05 29.08
C ASN A 203 8.40 4.90 27.74
N LEU A 204 8.22 3.76 27.09
CA LEU A 204 8.98 3.39 25.89
C LEU A 204 8.65 4.24 24.66
N ALA A 205 7.37 4.62 24.52
CA ALA A 205 6.92 5.48 23.44
C ALA A 205 7.48 6.90 23.61
N ALA A 206 7.48 7.45 24.83
CA ALA A 206 8.08 8.74 25.10
C ALA A 206 9.60 8.75 24.86
N GLN A 207 10.30 7.68 25.23
CA GLN A 207 11.72 7.51 24.91
C GLN A 207 11.97 7.51 23.41
N TYR A 208 11.13 6.82 22.64
CA TYR A 208 11.19 6.80 21.17
C TYR A 208 10.94 8.18 20.56
N GLU A 209 9.87 8.88 20.97
CA GLU A 209 9.55 10.22 20.44
C GLU A 209 10.63 11.24 20.78
N LEU A 210 11.17 11.19 22.01
CA LEU A 210 12.28 12.04 22.41
C LEU A 210 13.56 11.72 21.62
N ALA A 211 13.84 10.44 21.34
CA ALA A 211 14.96 10.03 20.50
C ALA A 211 14.82 10.57 19.08
N MET A 212 13.63 10.47 18.47
CA MET A 212 13.32 11.04 17.15
C MET A 212 13.55 12.54 17.10
N ILE A 213 13.19 13.27 18.16
CA ILE A 213 13.43 14.71 18.26
C ILE A 213 14.94 15.01 18.28
N TYR A 214 15.74 14.27 19.05
CA TYR A 214 17.20 14.45 19.07
C TYR A 214 17.89 14.01 17.77
N GLU A 215 17.41 12.94 17.14
CA GLU A 215 17.89 12.46 15.84
C GLU A 215 17.69 13.53 14.77
N LYS A 216 16.57 14.25 14.79
CA LYS A 216 16.24 15.28 13.79
C LYS A 216 16.69 16.70 14.16
N GLY A 217 17.12 16.93 15.40
CA GLY A 217 17.48 18.27 15.89
C GLY A 217 16.30 19.23 15.92
N LEU A 218 15.13 18.77 16.37
CA LEU A 218 13.91 19.58 16.41
C LEU A 218 13.81 20.32 17.74
N GLY A 219 13.85 21.66 17.72
CA GLY A 219 13.79 22.51 18.91
C GLY A 219 15.10 22.69 19.68
N GLU A 220 16.08 21.83 19.42
CA GLU A 220 17.44 21.85 19.96
C GLU A 220 18.44 21.35 18.89
N LYS A 221 19.74 21.52 19.13
CA LYS A 221 20.77 20.99 18.22
C LYS A 221 20.67 19.46 18.11
N GLN A 222 20.76 18.95 16.89
CA GLN A 222 20.79 17.52 16.59
C GLN A 222 21.83 16.78 17.46
N SER A 223 21.43 15.63 18.00
CA SER A 223 22.27 14.81 18.88
C SER A 223 21.99 13.32 18.72
N TYR A 224 22.71 12.69 17.80
CA TYR A 224 22.68 11.23 17.62
C TYR A 224 23.05 10.43 18.89
N PRO A 225 24.06 10.81 19.69
CA PRO A 225 24.36 10.05 20.91
C PRO A 225 23.18 9.96 21.88
N ARG A 226 22.44 11.07 22.08
CA ARG A 226 21.23 11.08 22.91
C ARG A 226 20.10 10.26 22.29
N ALA A 227 19.92 10.37 20.97
CA ALA A 227 18.92 9.58 20.25
C ALA A 227 19.19 8.08 20.36
N ILE A 228 20.43 7.63 20.05
CA ILE A 228 20.85 6.23 20.15
C ILE A 228 20.69 5.69 21.57
N GLN A 229 21.06 6.48 22.59
CA GLN A 229 20.88 6.06 23.99
C GLN A 229 19.41 5.78 24.32
N LEU A 230 18.50 6.68 23.93
CA LEU A 230 17.07 6.56 24.19
C LEU A 230 16.43 5.45 23.35
N TYR A 231 16.78 5.34 22.06
CA TYR A 231 16.35 4.22 21.22
C TYR A 231 16.81 2.89 21.81
N THR A 232 18.07 2.78 22.23
CA THR A 232 18.60 1.56 22.84
C THR A 232 17.82 1.22 24.10
N LYS A 233 17.59 2.18 25.01
CA LYS A 233 16.81 1.96 26.24
C LYS A 233 15.38 1.49 25.95
N SER A 234 14.73 2.11 24.97
CA SER A 234 13.35 1.77 24.58
C SER A 234 13.29 0.40 23.88
N ALA A 235 14.26 0.11 23.00
CA ALA A 235 14.39 -1.14 22.27
C ALA A 235 14.69 -2.32 23.21
N THR A 236 15.64 -2.20 24.14
CA THR A 236 15.98 -3.28 25.09
C THR A 236 14.79 -3.69 25.96
N ASN A 237 13.87 -2.76 26.24
CA ASN A 237 12.62 -3.03 26.96
C ASN A 237 11.46 -3.47 26.04
N GLY A 238 11.76 -3.83 24.79
CA GLY A 238 10.81 -4.47 23.90
C GLY A 238 9.94 -3.51 23.10
N TYR A 239 10.40 -2.29 22.77
CA TYR A 239 9.68 -1.41 21.85
C TYR A 239 10.16 -1.57 20.40
N ALA A 240 9.39 -2.27 19.57
CA ALA A 240 9.74 -2.57 18.18
C ALA A 240 10.13 -1.35 17.32
N PRO A 241 9.43 -0.19 17.38
CA PRO A 241 9.82 0.99 16.60
C PRO A 241 11.23 1.50 16.92
N SER A 242 11.62 1.48 18.20
CA SER A 242 12.98 1.86 18.61
C SER A 242 14.02 0.86 18.14
N ALA A 243 13.72 -0.44 18.23
CA ALA A 243 14.63 -1.48 17.71
C ALA A 243 14.82 -1.33 16.20
N PHE A 244 13.73 -1.08 15.45
CA PHE A 244 13.83 -0.81 14.02
C PHE A 244 14.67 0.43 13.72
N LYS A 245 14.44 1.56 14.42
CA LYS A 245 15.24 2.78 14.25
C LYS A 245 16.71 2.58 14.55
N LEU A 246 17.03 1.85 15.62
CA LEU A 246 18.42 1.54 15.97
C LEU A 246 19.08 0.67 14.89
N GLY A 247 18.34 -0.29 14.32
CA GLY A 247 18.78 -1.05 13.15
C GLY A 247 19.08 -0.15 11.95
N GLN A 248 18.22 0.83 11.66
CA GLN A 248 18.44 1.80 10.57
C GLN A 248 19.70 2.65 10.79
N LEU A 249 19.88 3.22 11.98
CA LEU A 249 21.05 4.05 12.29
C LEU A 249 22.36 3.26 12.14
N LEU A 250 22.39 2.01 12.58
CA LEU A 250 23.56 1.13 12.43
C LEU A 250 23.77 0.70 10.98
N GLU A 251 22.72 0.48 10.21
CA GLU A 251 22.83 0.11 8.80
C GLU A 251 23.37 1.27 7.96
N LEU A 252 22.91 2.51 8.24
CA LEU A 252 23.29 3.71 7.50
C LEU A 252 24.60 4.33 8.01
N GLY A 253 24.98 4.08 9.28
CA GLY A 253 26.08 4.78 9.93
C GLY A 253 25.73 6.20 10.37
N ASP A 254 24.45 6.50 10.60
CA ASP A 254 24.00 7.83 11.00
C ASP A 254 24.29 8.06 12.48
N GLY A 255 25.23 8.97 12.76
CA GLY A 255 25.66 9.28 14.13
C GLY A 255 26.41 8.16 14.85
N THR A 256 26.82 7.13 14.10
CA THR A 256 27.61 5.98 14.54
C THR A 256 28.43 5.46 13.36
N THR A 257 29.11 4.33 13.48
CA THR A 257 29.74 3.66 12.34
C THR A 257 28.82 2.56 11.81
N THR A 258 28.85 2.33 10.49
CA THR A 258 28.06 1.26 9.87
C THR A 258 28.37 -0.09 10.50
N ASN A 259 27.34 -0.80 10.94
CA ASN A 259 27.44 -2.12 11.55
C ASN A 259 26.21 -2.98 11.19
N PHE A 260 26.31 -3.66 10.04
CA PHE A 260 25.24 -4.53 9.54
C PHE A 260 24.92 -5.69 10.49
N SER A 261 25.91 -6.25 11.16
CA SER A 261 25.70 -7.38 12.08
C SER A 261 24.83 -6.97 13.26
N GLN A 262 25.05 -5.79 13.85
CA GLN A 262 24.16 -5.30 14.89
C GLN A 262 22.83 -4.77 14.35
N ALA A 263 22.80 -4.20 13.14
CA ALA A 263 21.54 -3.84 12.50
C ALA A 263 20.61 -5.06 12.36
N LEU A 264 21.14 -6.21 11.95
CA LEU A 264 20.40 -7.47 11.86
C LEU A 264 19.81 -7.93 13.20
N VAL A 265 20.55 -7.78 14.31
CA VAL A 265 20.06 -8.13 15.65
C VAL A 265 18.86 -7.27 16.02
N TRP A 266 18.97 -5.96 15.86
CA TRP A 266 17.89 -5.03 16.19
C TRP A 266 16.68 -5.17 15.26
N TYR A 267 16.90 -5.36 13.96
CA TYR A 267 15.81 -5.67 13.03
C TYR A 267 15.14 -6.99 13.38
N ARG A 268 15.88 -8.03 13.76
CA ARG A 268 15.29 -9.31 14.21
C ARG A 268 14.40 -9.10 15.43
N GLN A 269 14.86 -8.32 16.41
CA GLN A 269 14.05 -8.02 17.58
C GLN A 269 12.75 -7.27 17.22
N ALA A 270 12.82 -6.27 16.33
CA ALA A 270 11.63 -5.57 15.85
C ALA A 270 10.69 -6.49 15.05
N ALA A 271 11.25 -7.32 14.17
CA ALA A 271 10.51 -8.25 13.31
C ALA A 271 9.74 -9.32 14.11
N LEU A 272 10.34 -9.84 15.20
CA LEU A 272 9.70 -10.79 16.10
C LEU A 272 8.48 -10.20 16.83
N GLN A 273 8.43 -8.88 16.96
CA GLN A 273 7.28 -8.15 17.50
C GLN A 273 6.30 -7.68 16.41
N GLY A 274 6.50 -8.12 15.17
CA GLY A 274 5.61 -7.86 14.05
C GLY A 274 5.88 -6.56 13.29
N ASN A 275 7.04 -5.90 13.49
CA ASN A 275 7.44 -4.77 12.66
C ASN A 275 7.74 -5.25 11.23
N THR A 276 6.90 -4.84 10.28
CA THR A 276 6.94 -5.29 8.88
C THR A 276 8.11 -4.72 8.10
N ASP A 277 8.50 -3.47 8.37
CA ASP A 277 9.67 -2.86 7.74
C ASP A 277 10.95 -3.61 8.15
N ALA A 278 11.06 -4.00 9.41
CA ALA A 278 12.18 -4.79 9.91
C ALA A 278 12.25 -6.17 9.25
N GLN A 279 11.10 -6.84 9.06
CA GLN A 279 11.03 -8.10 8.30
C GLN A 279 11.52 -7.89 6.86
N TYR A 280 11.07 -6.84 6.18
CA TYR A 280 11.57 -6.49 4.85
C TYR A 280 13.08 -6.23 4.84
N ARG A 281 13.61 -5.47 5.82
CA ARG A 281 15.05 -5.18 5.91
C ARG A 281 15.89 -6.42 6.19
N LEU A 282 15.42 -7.35 7.03
CA LEU A 282 16.08 -8.64 7.23
C LEU A 282 16.16 -9.44 5.93
N GLY A 283 15.07 -9.45 5.15
CA GLY A 283 15.05 -10.09 3.85
C GLY A 283 16.07 -9.47 2.90
N TYR A 284 16.09 -8.13 2.82
CA TYR A 284 17.02 -7.39 1.98
C TYR A 284 18.48 -7.59 2.35
N LEU A 285 18.84 -7.48 3.63
CA LEU A 285 20.21 -7.68 4.07
C LEU A 285 20.68 -9.13 3.86
N SER A 286 19.78 -10.11 4.03
CA SER A 286 20.07 -11.52 3.75
C SER A 286 20.27 -11.77 2.25
N GLN A 287 19.47 -11.16 1.39
CA GLN A 287 19.62 -11.23 -0.06
C GLN A 287 20.94 -10.63 -0.54
N MET A 288 21.37 -9.53 0.09
CA MET A 288 22.61 -8.84 -0.26
C MET A 288 23.86 -9.42 0.41
N GLY A 289 23.70 -10.27 1.44
CA GLY A 289 24.82 -10.77 2.24
C GLY A 289 25.53 -9.69 3.05
N LYS A 290 24.78 -8.70 3.57
CA LYS A 290 25.33 -7.61 4.38
C LYS A 290 25.17 -7.92 5.87
N GLY A 291 26.29 -8.07 6.58
CA GLY A 291 26.30 -8.46 8.00
C GLY A 291 25.99 -9.93 8.27
N THR A 292 25.72 -10.70 7.22
CA THR A 292 25.46 -12.14 7.24
C THR A 292 25.88 -12.74 5.89
N ALA A 293 26.07 -14.05 5.82
CA ALA A 293 26.26 -14.71 4.53
C ALA A 293 25.02 -14.51 3.64
N LYS A 294 25.23 -14.29 2.34
CA LYS A 294 24.15 -14.17 1.37
C LYS A 294 23.27 -15.41 1.40
N ASN A 295 21.97 -15.23 1.64
CA ASN A 295 21.00 -16.30 1.75
C ASN A 295 19.63 -15.88 1.19
N ILE A 296 19.34 -16.35 -0.03
CA ILE A 296 18.10 -16.03 -0.76
C ILE A 296 16.89 -16.71 -0.12
N GLN A 297 17.03 -17.92 0.41
CA GLN A 297 15.93 -18.64 1.04
C GLN A 297 15.44 -17.90 2.29
N VAL A 298 16.36 -17.46 3.15
CA VAL A 298 16.04 -16.63 4.31
C VAL A 298 15.44 -15.28 3.87
N ALA A 299 15.90 -14.72 2.75
CA ALA A 299 15.30 -13.51 2.21
C ALA A 299 13.83 -13.72 1.81
N ILE A 300 13.53 -14.80 1.08
CA ILE A 300 12.16 -15.19 0.70
C ILE A 300 11.29 -15.39 1.93
N GLU A 301 11.78 -16.04 2.98
CA GLU A 301 11.02 -16.27 4.21
C GLU A 301 10.63 -14.95 4.89
N TRP A 302 11.57 -14.02 5.03
CA TRP A 302 11.30 -12.71 5.62
C TRP A 302 10.40 -11.85 4.75
N TYR A 303 10.61 -11.82 3.43
CA TYR A 303 9.70 -11.12 2.53
C TYR A 303 8.30 -11.74 2.52
N THR A 304 8.19 -13.06 2.66
CA THR A 304 6.88 -13.75 2.78
C THR A 304 6.16 -13.32 4.06
N GLN A 305 6.88 -13.18 5.17
CA GLN A 305 6.29 -12.69 6.42
C GLN A 305 5.83 -11.23 6.30
N ALA A 306 6.66 -10.36 5.71
CA ALA A 306 6.32 -8.95 5.51
C ALA A 306 5.14 -8.78 4.54
N SER A 307 5.12 -9.52 3.43
CA SER A 307 4.05 -9.46 2.42
C SER A 307 2.70 -9.95 2.94
N ARG A 308 2.66 -10.95 3.83
CA ARG A 308 1.42 -11.37 4.53
C ARG A 308 0.77 -10.26 5.37
N ARG A 309 1.50 -9.17 5.61
CA ARG A 309 1.01 -7.97 6.31
C ARG A 309 1.01 -6.74 5.38
N ASP A 310 0.78 -6.99 4.10
CA ASP A 310 0.60 -5.98 3.06
C ASP A 310 1.80 -5.04 2.85
N HIS A 311 3.02 -5.54 3.06
CA HIS A 311 4.23 -4.77 2.76
C HIS A 311 4.55 -4.81 1.25
N ALA A 312 4.27 -3.71 0.55
CA ALA A 312 4.34 -3.65 -0.90
C ALA A 312 5.75 -3.92 -1.49
N GLN A 313 6.82 -3.36 -0.89
CA GLN A 313 8.18 -3.66 -1.37
C GLN A 313 8.56 -5.13 -1.18
N ALA A 314 8.02 -5.83 -0.17
CA ALA A 314 8.33 -7.23 0.05
C ALA A 314 7.69 -8.11 -1.04
N TYR A 315 6.44 -7.83 -1.42
CA TYR A 315 5.82 -8.42 -2.59
C TYR A 315 6.65 -8.16 -3.85
N TYR A 316 7.11 -6.93 -4.07
CA TYR A 316 7.93 -6.60 -5.23
C TYR A 316 9.26 -7.36 -5.26
N GLN A 317 9.98 -7.48 -4.13
CA GLN A 317 11.22 -8.25 -4.07
C GLN A 317 10.99 -9.74 -4.34
N LEU A 318 9.92 -10.33 -3.78
CA LEU A 318 9.52 -11.71 -4.10
C LEU A 318 9.24 -11.89 -5.59
N ALA A 319 8.55 -10.91 -6.19
CA ALA A 319 8.26 -10.94 -7.62
C ALA A 319 9.54 -10.96 -8.45
N GLN A 320 10.52 -10.11 -8.13
CA GLN A 320 11.81 -10.07 -8.82
C GLN A 320 12.59 -11.39 -8.66
N ILE A 321 12.66 -11.95 -7.45
CA ILE A 321 13.33 -13.23 -7.21
C ILE A 321 12.71 -14.33 -8.10
N TYR A 322 11.39 -14.39 -8.19
CA TYR A 322 10.73 -15.38 -9.03
C TYR A 322 10.80 -15.06 -10.53
N GLU A 323 10.85 -13.78 -10.93
CA GLU A 323 10.92 -13.38 -12.33
C GLU A 323 12.23 -13.81 -12.99
N TYR A 324 13.35 -13.63 -12.27
CA TYR A 324 14.69 -13.90 -12.78
C TYR A 324 15.21 -15.28 -12.34
N GLY A 325 14.75 -15.80 -11.21
CA GLY A 325 15.36 -16.95 -10.55
C GLY A 325 16.74 -16.59 -9.96
N THR A 326 17.41 -17.58 -9.38
CA THR A 326 18.81 -17.45 -8.95
C THR A 326 19.64 -18.57 -9.54
N SER A 327 20.93 -18.30 -9.77
CA SER A 327 21.90 -19.30 -10.21
C SER A 327 23.20 -19.14 -9.42
N GLY A 328 23.86 -20.27 -9.15
CA GLY A 328 25.20 -20.28 -8.52
C GLY A 328 25.18 -20.24 -6.99
N PHE A 329 24.05 -20.57 -6.34
CA PHE A 329 23.94 -20.63 -4.88
C PHE A 329 23.44 -22.00 -4.39
N PRO A 330 23.76 -22.40 -3.15
CA PRO A 330 23.11 -23.56 -2.53
C PRO A 330 21.60 -23.29 -2.44
N ASN A 331 20.79 -24.14 -3.09
CA ASN A 331 19.33 -24.00 -3.25
C ASN A 331 18.91 -22.88 -4.22
N ASP A 332 19.34 -22.99 -5.47
CA ASP A 332 18.90 -22.09 -6.54
C ASP A 332 17.37 -22.09 -6.71
N ILE A 333 16.81 -20.88 -6.81
CA ILE A 333 15.39 -20.66 -7.01
C ILE A 333 15.13 -20.64 -8.51
N SER A 334 14.44 -21.68 -9.01
CA SER A 334 14.05 -21.71 -10.41
C SER A 334 13.12 -20.55 -10.76
N ARG A 335 13.34 -19.97 -11.93
CA ARG A 335 12.46 -18.94 -12.50
C ARG A 335 11.00 -19.40 -12.52
N ASN A 336 10.12 -18.56 -11.98
CA ASN A 336 8.68 -18.81 -11.86
C ASN A 336 7.87 -17.55 -12.13
N LEU A 337 7.58 -17.30 -13.40
CA LEU A 337 6.85 -16.12 -13.85
C LEU A 337 5.40 -16.05 -13.34
N GLN A 338 4.76 -17.19 -13.03
CA GLN A 338 3.41 -17.19 -12.47
C GLN A 338 3.40 -16.63 -11.04
N LYS A 339 4.37 -17.03 -10.21
CA LYS A 339 4.56 -16.44 -8.88
C LYS A 339 4.97 -14.97 -8.98
N ALA A 340 5.84 -14.63 -9.93
CA ALA A 340 6.24 -13.25 -10.16
C ALA A 340 5.02 -12.36 -10.48
N PHE A 341 4.19 -12.78 -11.45
CA PHE A 341 2.97 -12.08 -11.84
C PHE A 341 2.04 -11.85 -10.65
N LYS A 342 1.74 -12.88 -9.86
CA LYS A 342 0.88 -12.75 -8.67
C LYS A 342 1.43 -11.76 -7.65
N ASN A 343 2.74 -11.80 -7.38
CA ASN A 343 3.36 -10.87 -6.43
C ASN A 343 3.38 -9.43 -6.99
N TYR A 344 3.59 -9.22 -8.29
CA TYR A 344 3.45 -7.90 -8.91
C TYR A 344 2.01 -7.38 -8.84
N GLN A 345 1.00 -8.24 -9.01
CA GLN A 345 -0.40 -7.87 -8.80
C GLN A 345 -0.64 -7.38 -7.37
N TYR A 346 -0.22 -8.14 -6.34
CA TYR A 346 -0.39 -7.71 -4.95
C TYR A 346 0.36 -6.40 -4.64
N ALA A 347 1.61 -6.27 -5.05
CA ALA A 347 2.35 -5.01 -4.88
C ALA A 347 1.66 -3.82 -5.59
N SER A 348 1.12 -4.06 -6.79
CA SER A 348 0.35 -3.07 -7.56
C SER A 348 -0.95 -2.66 -6.86
N THR A 349 -1.67 -3.60 -6.21
CA THR A 349 -2.89 -3.28 -5.44
C THR A 349 -2.61 -2.40 -4.23
N LEU A 350 -1.38 -2.44 -3.71
CA LEU A 350 -0.88 -1.59 -2.64
C LEU A 350 -0.26 -0.28 -3.17
N ASP A 351 -0.57 0.08 -4.42
CA ASP A 351 -0.10 1.29 -5.12
C ASP A 351 1.43 1.42 -5.26
N PHE A 352 2.14 0.29 -5.28
CA PHE A 352 3.59 0.32 -5.46
C PHE A 352 3.98 0.59 -6.92
N LYS A 353 4.41 1.82 -7.20
CA LYS A 353 4.69 2.33 -8.56
C LYS A 353 5.64 1.47 -9.38
N LEU A 354 6.68 0.90 -8.76
CA LEU A 354 7.61 -0.03 -9.43
C LEU A 354 6.90 -1.32 -9.90
N ALA A 355 5.92 -1.80 -9.14
CA ALA A 355 5.11 -2.94 -9.54
C ALA A 355 4.14 -2.60 -10.67
N HIS A 356 3.62 -1.37 -10.74
CA HIS A 356 2.76 -0.95 -11.87
C HIS A 356 3.47 -1.14 -13.20
N ALA A 357 4.73 -0.71 -13.32
CA ALA A 357 5.50 -0.85 -14.56
C ALA A 357 5.70 -2.32 -14.96
N LYS A 358 6.13 -3.17 -14.01
CA LYS A 358 6.32 -4.60 -14.28
C LYS A 358 5.00 -5.29 -14.61
N LEU A 359 3.93 -5.00 -13.88
CA LEU A 359 2.62 -5.59 -14.16
C LEU A 359 2.06 -5.14 -15.52
N ALA A 360 2.24 -3.88 -15.88
CA ALA A 360 1.86 -3.35 -17.19
C ALA A 360 2.54 -4.12 -18.33
N TYR A 361 3.83 -4.42 -18.19
CA TYR A 361 4.57 -5.23 -19.17
C TYR A 361 3.97 -6.63 -19.34
N PHE A 362 3.53 -7.27 -18.25
CA PHE A 362 2.86 -8.59 -18.32
C PHE A 362 1.54 -8.50 -19.07
N TYR A 363 0.73 -7.45 -18.85
CA TYR A 363 -0.52 -7.24 -19.59
C TYR A 363 -0.30 -6.86 -21.06
N GLU A 364 0.72 -6.05 -21.37
CA GLU A 364 1.10 -5.68 -22.74
C GLU A 364 1.43 -6.94 -23.57
N HIS A 365 2.13 -7.91 -22.98
CA HIS A 365 2.63 -9.10 -23.68
C HIS A 365 1.79 -10.36 -23.48
N GLY A 366 0.72 -10.31 -22.66
CA GLY A 366 -0.12 -11.46 -22.38
C GLY A 366 0.61 -12.59 -21.62
N ILE A 367 1.50 -12.22 -20.69
CA ILE A 367 2.29 -13.19 -19.90
C ILE A 367 1.45 -13.63 -18.69
N PHE A 368 0.95 -14.88 -18.68
CA PHE A 368 -0.01 -15.42 -17.70
C PHE A 368 -1.36 -14.69 -17.63
N THR A 369 -1.66 -13.88 -18.65
CA THR A 369 -2.91 -13.14 -18.81
C THR A 369 -3.20 -12.98 -20.30
N LYS A 370 -4.42 -12.60 -20.68
CA LYS A 370 -4.67 -12.17 -22.06
C LYS A 370 -4.00 -10.81 -22.27
N VAL A 371 -3.55 -10.55 -23.49
CA VAL A 371 -3.06 -9.22 -23.89
C VAL A 371 -4.15 -8.20 -23.56
N ASN A 372 -3.81 -7.20 -22.75
CA ASN A 372 -4.72 -6.15 -22.32
C ASN A 372 -3.97 -4.80 -22.36
N LYS A 373 -3.95 -4.18 -23.53
CA LYS A 373 -3.27 -2.89 -23.76
C LYS A 373 -3.87 -1.77 -22.93
N ALA A 374 -5.20 -1.75 -22.75
CA ALA A 374 -5.87 -0.73 -21.94
C ALA A 374 -5.41 -0.76 -20.48
N GLU A 375 -5.36 -1.95 -19.88
CA GLU A 375 -4.85 -2.13 -18.51
C GLU A 375 -3.35 -1.81 -18.43
N ALA A 376 -2.56 -2.24 -19.41
CA ALA A 376 -1.13 -1.90 -19.48
C ALA A 376 -0.91 -0.38 -19.54
N ILE A 377 -1.66 0.35 -20.37
CA ILE A 377 -1.61 1.81 -20.47
C ILE A 377 -2.01 2.46 -19.13
N ALA A 378 -3.08 1.98 -18.49
CA ALA A 378 -3.53 2.50 -17.20
C ALA A 378 -2.46 2.34 -16.10
N LEU A 379 -1.78 1.19 -16.08
CA LEU A 379 -0.70 0.92 -15.14
C LEU A 379 0.58 1.70 -15.48
N TYR A 380 0.97 1.80 -16.75
CA TYR A 380 2.13 2.60 -17.16
C TYR A 380 1.95 4.09 -16.84
N LYS A 381 0.72 4.62 -16.89
CA LYS A 381 0.43 6.01 -16.43
C LYS A 381 0.71 6.24 -14.95
N LYS A 382 0.58 5.20 -14.12
CA LYS A 382 0.84 5.25 -12.66
C LYS A 382 2.28 4.91 -12.29
N ALA A 383 3.01 4.27 -13.19
CA ALA A 383 4.42 3.92 -13.01
C ALA A 383 5.32 5.15 -12.86
N SER A 384 6.39 5.01 -12.07
CA SER A 384 7.40 6.08 -11.88
C SER A 384 8.63 5.91 -12.76
N GLN A 385 8.78 4.78 -13.44
CA GLN A 385 9.98 4.37 -14.17
C GLN A 385 10.05 5.09 -15.51
N THR A 386 11.22 5.61 -15.88
CA THR A 386 11.43 6.29 -17.16
C THR A 386 11.15 5.36 -18.35
N TRP A 387 11.59 4.10 -18.28
CA TRP A 387 11.34 3.12 -19.33
C TRP A 387 9.84 2.82 -19.52
N ALA A 388 9.05 2.88 -18.45
CA ALA A 388 7.61 2.71 -18.50
C ALA A 388 6.93 3.90 -19.21
N LYS A 389 7.44 5.12 -19.02
CA LYS A 389 6.98 6.30 -19.77
C LYS A 389 7.27 6.17 -21.27
N THR A 390 8.48 5.75 -21.64
CA THR A 390 8.81 5.50 -23.06
C THR A 390 7.92 4.41 -23.67
N LYS A 391 7.60 3.36 -22.90
CA LYS A 391 6.65 2.33 -23.31
C LYS A 391 5.23 2.87 -23.48
N LEU A 392 4.77 3.72 -22.55
CA LEU A 392 3.48 4.41 -22.64
C LEU A 392 3.40 5.30 -23.87
N GLU A 393 4.42 6.14 -24.11
CA GLU A 393 4.48 7.03 -25.27
C GLU A 393 4.40 6.26 -26.57
N LYS A 394 5.11 5.13 -26.67
CA LYS A 394 4.96 4.20 -27.79
C LYS A 394 3.53 3.68 -27.86
N LEU A 395 3.01 3.05 -26.81
CA LEU A 395 1.67 2.46 -26.85
C LEU A 395 0.56 3.47 -27.21
N VAL A 396 0.67 4.72 -26.77
CA VAL A 396 -0.27 5.81 -27.06
C VAL A 396 -0.05 6.41 -28.45
N SER A 397 1.20 6.55 -28.92
CA SER A 397 1.48 7.03 -30.28
C SER A 397 0.97 6.07 -31.35
N HIS A 398 0.84 4.78 -31.02
CA HIS A 398 0.24 3.77 -31.89
C HIS A 398 -1.30 3.86 -31.96
N GLU A 399 -1.94 4.72 -31.16
CA GLU A 399 -3.37 5.05 -31.29
C GLU A 399 -3.63 6.30 -32.17
N GLN A 400 -2.58 7.07 -32.54
CA GLN A 400 -2.73 8.26 -33.39
C GLN A 400 -2.58 7.90 -34.88
N CYS A 401 -3.73 7.76 -35.55
CA CYS A 401 -3.84 7.64 -36.99
C CYS A 401 -3.21 8.83 -37.74
N LEU A 402 -2.34 8.57 -38.71
CA LEU A 402 -1.95 9.57 -39.71
C LEU A 402 -3.00 9.57 -40.84
N ASP A 403 -3.60 10.74 -41.11
CA ASP A 403 -4.81 10.86 -41.93
C ASP A 403 -4.56 10.93 -43.44
N THR A 404 -3.32 11.19 -43.89
CA THR A 404 -3.17 11.78 -45.22
C THR A 404 -3.03 10.79 -46.38
N ALA A 405 -2.94 9.47 -46.13
CA ALA A 405 -2.38 8.55 -47.13
C ALA A 405 -2.77 7.07 -47.21
N THR A 406 -3.82 6.67 -46.55
CA THR A 406 -3.87 5.31 -46.04
C THR A 406 -4.63 4.40 -47.01
N THR A 407 -4.17 3.16 -47.18
CA THR A 407 -4.97 2.14 -47.89
C THR A 407 -6.05 1.60 -46.96
N LEU A 408 -7.25 1.37 -47.49
CA LEU A 408 -8.35 0.75 -46.77
C LEU A 408 -8.32 -0.78 -46.95
N LEU A 409 -8.09 -1.49 -45.85
CA LEU A 409 -8.31 -2.94 -45.74
C LEU A 409 -9.67 -3.15 -45.08
N PHE A 410 -10.68 -3.61 -45.84
CA PHE A 410 -12.05 -3.80 -45.34
C PHE A 410 -12.65 -2.56 -44.67
N SER A 411 -12.42 -1.40 -45.30
CA SER A 411 -12.84 -0.08 -44.79
C SER A 411 -12.12 0.37 -43.52
N GLU A 412 -11.02 -0.28 -43.12
CA GLU A 412 -10.11 0.20 -42.07
C GLU A 412 -8.83 0.78 -42.65
N LEU A 413 -8.42 1.93 -42.12
CA LEU A 413 -7.14 2.53 -42.47
C LEU A 413 -6.04 1.62 -41.95
N ILE A 414 -5.24 1.07 -42.85
CA ILE A 414 -4.16 0.15 -42.50
C ILE A 414 -3.12 0.80 -41.55
N SER A 415 -2.91 2.12 -41.65
CA SER A 415 -2.02 2.88 -40.75
C SER A 415 -2.50 2.91 -39.29
N CYS A 416 -3.78 2.65 -39.06
CA CYS A 416 -4.44 2.67 -37.75
C CYS A 416 -4.76 1.27 -37.24
N ALA A 417 -4.65 0.26 -38.09
CA ALA A 417 -5.23 -1.03 -37.84
C ALA A 417 -4.17 -1.98 -37.28
N ASP A 418 -4.31 -2.28 -35.99
CA ASP A 418 -3.57 -3.39 -35.40
C ASP A 418 -4.20 -4.73 -35.78
N ARG A 419 -3.47 -5.81 -35.47
CA ARG A 419 -3.92 -7.18 -35.77
C ARG A 419 -5.31 -7.49 -35.24
N THR A 420 -5.69 -6.97 -34.07
CA THR A 420 -7.01 -7.24 -33.47
C THR A 420 -8.11 -6.54 -34.26
N LEU A 421 -7.92 -5.25 -34.57
CA LEU A 421 -8.89 -4.47 -35.33
C LEU A 421 -9.13 -5.07 -36.72
N LEU A 422 -8.05 -5.43 -37.42
CA LEU A 422 -8.16 -6.07 -38.74
C LEU A 422 -8.86 -7.42 -38.65
N ARG A 423 -8.53 -8.24 -37.65
CA ARG A 423 -9.21 -9.53 -37.43
C ARG A 423 -10.70 -9.37 -37.21
N ASP A 424 -11.11 -8.44 -36.36
CA ASP A 424 -12.52 -8.22 -36.07
C ASP A 424 -13.28 -7.77 -37.32
N LYS A 425 -12.66 -6.94 -38.15
CA LYS A 425 -13.25 -6.45 -39.41
C LYS A 425 -13.33 -7.53 -40.47
N ILE A 426 -12.31 -8.38 -40.57
CA ILE A 426 -12.31 -9.57 -41.44
C ILE A 426 -13.46 -10.53 -41.05
N LYS A 427 -13.63 -10.77 -39.75
CA LYS A 427 -14.74 -11.59 -39.24
C LYS A 427 -16.11 -10.98 -39.53
N GLN A 428 -16.25 -9.66 -39.39
CA GLN A 428 -17.49 -8.94 -39.74
C GLN A 428 -17.84 -9.10 -41.23
N GLN A 429 -16.85 -9.21 -42.11
CA GLN A 429 -17.03 -9.47 -43.54
C GLN A 429 -17.27 -10.97 -43.87
N SER A 430 -17.45 -11.84 -42.86
CA SER A 430 -17.69 -13.27 -43.04
C SER A 430 -16.59 -14.01 -43.82
N ILE A 431 -15.34 -13.56 -43.72
CA ILE A 431 -14.18 -14.13 -44.40
C ILE A 431 -13.68 -15.35 -43.62
N LYS A 432 -13.37 -16.46 -44.32
CA LYS A 432 -12.89 -17.69 -43.70
C LYS A 432 -11.38 -17.60 -43.41
N VAL A 433 -10.99 -17.88 -42.18
CA VAL A 433 -9.58 -17.98 -41.77
C VAL A 433 -8.99 -19.32 -42.23
N LEU A 434 -7.82 -19.30 -42.88
CA LEU A 434 -7.10 -20.51 -43.31
C LEU A 434 -5.98 -20.88 -42.34
N SER A 435 -5.23 -19.90 -41.85
CA SER A 435 -4.19 -20.09 -40.84
C SER A 435 -3.93 -18.80 -40.05
N GLU A 436 -3.73 -18.92 -38.74
CA GLU A 436 -3.26 -17.83 -37.88
C GLU A 436 -1.98 -18.29 -37.19
N ASP A 437 -0.87 -17.58 -37.40
CA ASP A 437 0.40 -17.92 -36.77
C ASP A 437 1.01 -16.72 -36.06
N ASN A 438 0.96 -16.78 -34.72
CA ASN A 438 1.57 -15.75 -33.86
C ASN A 438 3.10 -15.84 -33.82
N THR A 439 3.68 -16.97 -34.21
CA THR A 439 5.14 -17.16 -34.26
C THR A 439 5.74 -16.60 -35.55
N GLN A 440 4.96 -16.61 -36.64
CA GLN A 440 5.37 -16.04 -37.93
C GLN A 440 4.83 -14.62 -38.18
N TRP A 441 4.07 -14.08 -37.22
CA TRP A 441 3.43 -12.76 -37.29
C TRP A 441 2.64 -12.56 -38.58
N SER A 442 2.01 -13.61 -39.09
CA SER A 442 1.23 -13.60 -40.32
C SER A 442 -0.10 -14.32 -40.13
N ASP A 443 -1.13 -13.82 -40.81
CA ASP A 443 -2.45 -14.43 -40.86
C ASP A 443 -2.90 -14.58 -42.32
N ARG A 444 -3.53 -15.72 -42.65
CA ARG A 444 -4.00 -16.07 -44.01
C ARG A 444 -5.50 -16.33 -44.03
N TYR A 445 -6.19 -15.73 -44.99
CA TYR A 445 -7.64 -15.70 -45.10
C TYR A 445 -8.13 -15.98 -46.53
N PHE A 446 -9.33 -16.54 -46.67
CA PHE A 446 -9.99 -16.82 -47.95
C PHE A 446 -11.13 -15.83 -48.20
N THR A 447 -10.95 -14.93 -49.17
CA THR A 447 -11.72 -13.68 -49.22
C THR A 447 -12.99 -13.68 -50.06
N GLY A 448 -13.23 -14.60 -51.00
CA GLY A 448 -14.54 -14.90 -51.63
C GLY A 448 -15.37 -13.75 -52.28
N ALA A 449 -15.06 -12.48 -52.04
CA ALA A 449 -15.89 -11.31 -52.26
C ALA A 449 -15.30 -10.40 -53.36
N MET A 450 -16.06 -9.36 -53.73
CA MET A 450 -15.67 -8.44 -54.80
C MET A 450 -14.81 -7.26 -54.30
N ILE A 451 -13.67 -6.82 -54.84
CA ILE A 451 -13.06 -6.99 -56.17
C ILE A 451 -13.20 -8.43 -56.65
N LYS A 452 -14.16 -8.71 -57.54
CA LYS A 452 -14.73 -10.06 -57.74
C LYS A 452 -13.60 -11.08 -58.00
N GLY A 453 -13.17 -11.83 -56.97
CA GLY A 453 -12.27 -12.97 -57.13
C GLY A 453 -10.81 -12.90 -56.63
N SER A 454 -10.47 -12.19 -55.55
CA SER A 454 -9.20 -12.50 -54.85
C SER A 454 -9.31 -13.88 -54.18
N SER A 455 -8.33 -14.74 -54.42
CA SER A 455 -8.38 -16.14 -54.00
C SER A 455 -7.78 -16.35 -52.61
N GLU A 456 -7.04 -15.36 -52.10
CA GLU A 456 -6.42 -15.37 -50.78
C GLU A 456 -5.98 -13.96 -50.36
N LEU A 457 -6.01 -13.70 -49.06
CA LEU A 457 -5.40 -12.54 -48.41
C LEU A 457 -4.44 -13.02 -47.32
N THR A 458 -3.21 -12.54 -47.36
CA THR A 458 -2.22 -12.72 -46.30
C THR A 458 -1.86 -11.36 -45.71
N ILE A 459 -1.83 -11.25 -44.38
CA ILE A 459 -1.45 -10.03 -43.67
C ILE A 459 -0.30 -10.35 -42.71
N ASP A 460 0.79 -9.61 -42.87
CA ASP A 460 1.99 -9.68 -42.04
C ASP A 460 2.02 -8.52 -41.04
N TYR A 461 2.55 -8.78 -39.86
CA TYR A 461 2.64 -7.84 -38.75
C TYR A 461 4.04 -7.83 -38.12
N THR A 462 4.38 -6.75 -37.41
CA THR A 462 5.52 -6.73 -36.50
C THR A 462 5.18 -7.45 -35.19
N ARG A 463 6.18 -7.69 -34.34
CA ARG A 463 5.98 -8.22 -32.98
C ARG A 463 5.08 -7.33 -32.14
N GLU A 464 5.06 -6.01 -32.40
CA GLU A 464 4.20 -5.03 -31.73
C GLU A 464 2.80 -4.92 -32.38
N ASN A 465 2.43 -5.83 -33.27
CA ASN A 465 1.17 -5.85 -34.03
C ASN A 465 0.97 -4.65 -34.96
N GLN A 466 2.05 -4.06 -35.49
CA GLN A 466 1.94 -3.06 -36.54
C GLN A 466 1.77 -3.76 -37.90
N PHE A 467 0.92 -3.23 -38.77
CA PHE A 467 0.80 -3.72 -40.13
C PHE A 467 2.15 -3.62 -40.86
N VAL A 468 2.60 -4.72 -41.47
CA VAL A 468 3.80 -4.77 -42.31
C VAL A 468 3.42 -4.83 -43.77
N LYS A 469 2.60 -5.82 -44.13
CA LYS A 469 2.23 -6.11 -45.50
C LYS A 469 0.85 -6.76 -45.58
N ALA A 470 0.08 -6.42 -46.60
CA ALA A 470 -1.06 -7.21 -47.04
C ALA A 470 -0.83 -7.62 -48.49
N THR A 471 -0.92 -8.92 -48.76
CA THR A 471 -0.82 -9.50 -50.08
C THR A 471 -2.17 -10.10 -50.46
N TYR A 472 -2.79 -9.53 -51.47
CA TYR A 472 -3.95 -10.13 -52.13
C TYR A 472 -3.48 -10.95 -53.31
N THR A 473 -3.74 -12.25 -53.26
CA THR A 473 -3.36 -13.19 -54.32
C THR A 473 -4.58 -13.53 -55.16
N PHE A 474 -4.53 -13.17 -56.43
CA PHE A 474 -5.54 -13.53 -57.41
C PHE A 474 -5.04 -14.73 -58.21
N VAL A 475 -5.31 -15.95 -57.72
CA VAL A 475 -4.90 -17.21 -58.37
C VAL A 475 -5.34 -17.22 -59.83
N GLY A 476 -4.39 -17.49 -60.73
CA GLY A 476 -4.52 -17.36 -62.17
C GLY A 476 -5.75 -18.05 -62.74
N ARG A 477 -6.76 -17.26 -63.13
CA ARG A 477 -8.02 -17.74 -63.73
C ARG A 477 -7.93 -17.88 -65.27
N ASN A 478 -6.74 -18.16 -65.82
CA ASN A 478 -6.46 -18.13 -67.26
C ASN A 478 -6.84 -16.81 -67.96
N ASN A 479 -6.83 -15.68 -67.23
CA ASN A 479 -7.25 -14.37 -67.76
C ASN A 479 -6.10 -13.34 -67.70
N PRO A 480 -5.29 -13.20 -68.77
CA PRO A 480 -4.16 -12.27 -68.79
C PRO A 480 -4.59 -10.80 -68.68
N ALA A 481 -5.85 -10.45 -68.96
CA ALA A 481 -6.35 -9.07 -68.83
C ALA A 481 -6.65 -8.64 -67.39
N LEU A 482 -6.59 -9.56 -66.41
CA LEU A 482 -6.93 -9.27 -65.01
C LEU A 482 -6.04 -8.18 -64.41
N ILE A 483 -4.73 -8.26 -64.60
CA ILE A 483 -3.78 -7.26 -64.06
C ILE A 483 -4.06 -5.85 -64.61
N GLY A 484 -4.47 -5.74 -65.87
CA GLY A 484 -4.85 -4.45 -66.49
C GLY A 484 -6.11 -3.86 -65.86
N LYS A 485 -7.12 -4.68 -65.54
CA LYS A 485 -8.34 -4.22 -64.85
C LYS A 485 -8.04 -3.74 -63.43
N ILE A 486 -7.19 -4.47 -62.72
CA ILE A 486 -6.76 -4.09 -61.36
C ILE A 486 -5.96 -2.78 -61.41
N LYS A 487 -5.02 -2.65 -62.37
CA LYS A 487 -4.28 -1.42 -62.60
C LYS A 487 -5.24 -0.24 -62.83
N GLN A 488 -6.20 -0.37 -63.73
CA GLN A 488 -7.14 0.71 -64.03
C GLN A 488 -7.90 1.18 -62.78
N GLN A 489 -8.43 0.26 -61.97
CA GLN A 489 -9.13 0.60 -60.73
C GLN A 489 -8.24 1.33 -59.71
N LEU A 490 -6.97 0.93 -59.62
CA LEU A 490 -6.01 1.57 -58.74
C LEU A 490 -5.56 2.94 -59.29
N THR A 491 -5.43 3.09 -60.61
CA THR A 491 -5.14 4.37 -61.25
C THR A 491 -6.26 5.39 -61.04
N GLU A 492 -7.53 4.98 -61.17
CA GLU A 492 -8.70 5.84 -60.90
C GLU A 492 -8.69 6.38 -59.46
N ARG A 493 -8.12 5.63 -58.52
CA ARG A 493 -8.09 5.97 -57.10
C ARG A 493 -6.83 6.72 -56.66
N TYR A 494 -5.67 6.34 -57.19
CA TYR A 494 -4.37 6.78 -56.69
C TYR A 494 -3.55 7.57 -57.72
N GLY A 495 -4.09 7.79 -58.92
CA GLY A 495 -3.36 8.39 -60.04
C GLY A 495 -2.45 7.37 -60.75
N GLU A 496 -1.67 7.83 -61.71
CA GLU A 496 -0.77 6.96 -62.47
C GLU A 496 0.36 6.36 -61.60
N PRO A 497 0.77 5.10 -61.85
CA PRO A 497 1.90 4.51 -61.15
C PRO A 497 3.19 5.25 -61.50
N HIS A 498 4.10 5.40 -60.52
CA HIS A 498 5.42 5.99 -60.77
C HIS A 498 6.38 5.02 -61.45
N LEU A 499 6.08 3.71 -61.42
CA LEU A 499 6.84 2.67 -62.13
C LEU A 499 5.89 1.73 -62.87
N SER A 500 6.18 1.47 -64.15
CA SER A 500 5.40 0.58 -65.01
C SER A 500 6.36 -0.24 -65.87
N ILE A 501 6.36 -1.56 -65.70
CA ILE A 501 7.27 -2.50 -66.40
C ILE A 501 6.43 -3.56 -67.10
N GLY A 502 6.72 -3.82 -68.38
CA GLY A 502 6.06 -4.84 -69.19
C GLY A 502 4.69 -4.42 -69.74
N GLU A 503 4.09 -5.29 -70.56
CA GLU A 503 2.78 -5.06 -71.17
C GLU A 503 1.73 -6.00 -70.59
N ALA A 504 0.54 -5.47 -70.24
CA ALA A 504 -0.50 -6.23 -69.54
C ALA A 504 -0.89 -7.56 -70.22
N LEU A 505 -0.81 -7.64 -71.55
CA LEU A 505 -1.18 -8.82 -72.34
C LEU A 505 0.00 -9.72 -72.73
N GLN A 506 1.25 -9.34 -72.43
CA GLN A 506 2.45 -10.08 -72.85
C GLN A 506 3.49 -10.17 -71.72
N GLY A 507 3.90 -11.40 -71.38
CA GLY A 507 5.02 -11.65 -70.47
C GLY A 507 4.79 -11.20 -69.02
N GLU A 508 5.89 -10.95 -68.32
CA GLU A 508 5.87 -10.43 -66.94
C GLU A 508 5.46 -8.95 -66.93
N THR A 509 4.73 -8.55 -65.90
CA THR A 509 4.22 -7.17 -65.80
C THR A 509 4.17 -6.74 -64.35
N SER A 510 4.62 -5.51 -64.07
CA SER A 510 4.52 -4.91 -62.75
C SER A 510 4.24 -3.41 -62.79
N TYR A 511 3.50 -2.94 -61.79
CA TYR A 511 3.14 -1.54 -61.60
C TYR A 511 3.33 -1.17 -60.13
N GLN A 512 3.83 0.03 -59.86
CA GLN A 512 4.09 0.49 -58.50
C GLN A 512 3.59 1.91 -58.27
N TRP A 513 3.00 2.13 -57.10
CA TRP A 513 2.61 3.44 -56.58
C TRP A 513 3.30 3.68 -55.24
N THR A 514 3.73 4.92 -55.03
CA THR A 514 4.09 5.43 -53.71
C THR A 514 2.88 6.21 -53.23
N LEU A 515 2.13 5.60 -52.32
CA LEU A 515 1.05 6.29 -51.65
C LEU A 515 1.68 7.25 -50.63
N LYS A 516 0.90 8.18 -50.09
CA LYS A 516 1.37 9.06 -49.03
C LYS A 516 1.75 8.19 -47.77
N ASP A 517 2.26 8.76 -46.67
CA ASP A 517 2.70 8.00 -45.47
C ASP A 517 3.66 6.82 -45.79
N SER A 518 4.33 6.90 -46.94
CA SER A 518 5.33 5.96 -47.46
C SER A 518 4.83 4.52 -47.73
N ILE A 519 3.52 4.28 -47.86
CA ILE A 519 3.02 2.95 -48.25
C ILE A 519 3.34 2.67 -49.72
N THR A 520 4.00 1.54 -49.98
CA THR A 520 4.27 1.07 -51.33
C THR A 520 3.18 0.10 -51.77
N LEU A 521 2.51 0.40 -52.88
CA LEU A 521 1.55 -0.47 -53.53
C LEU A 521 2.18 -1.08 -54.79
N ASN A 522 2.32 -2.40 -54.80
CA ASN A 522 2.81 -3.15 -55.95
C ASN A 522 1.68 -3.99 -56.55
N ILE A 523 1.59 -4.01 -57.87
CA ILE A 523 0.86 -5.03 -58.61
C ILE A 523 1.85 -5.74 -59.50
N TYR A 524 1.86 -7.07 -59.49
CA TYR A 524 2.71 -7.82 -60.41
C TYR A 524 2.12 -9.19 -60.78
N ARG A 525 2.61 -9.73 -61.89
CA ARG A 525 2.30 -11.06 -62.42
C ARG A 525 3.59 -11.65 -63.03
N PHE A 526 3.82 -12.94 -62.82
CA PHE A 526 4.90 -13.70 -63.45
C PHE A 526 4.43 -14.37 -64.74
N TRP A 527 5.32 -14.85 -65.62
CA TRP A 527 4.93 -15.60 -66.82
C TRP A 527 5.50 -17.03 -66.74
N PRO A 528 4.76 -18.09 -67.11
CA PRO A 528 3.42 -18.14 -67.73
C PRO A 528 2.23 -18.10 -66.76
N ASP A 529 2.46 -17.89 -65.46
CA ASP A 529 1.42 -17.89 -64.44
C ASP A 529 0.54 -16.63 -64.48
N THR A 530 -0.74 -16.76 -64.80
CA THR A 530 -1.65 -15.61 -64.83
C THR A 530 -2.03 -15.06 -63.44
N THR A 531 -1.48 -15.61 -62.36
CA THR A 531 -1.69 -15.14 -60.98
C THR A 531 -1.21 -13.71 -60.80
N THR A 532 -2.10 -12.85 -60.34
CA THR A 532 -1.79 -11.44 -60.05
C THR A 532 -1.69 -11.23 -58.56
N PHE A 533 -0.63 -10.55 -58.12
CA PHE A 533 -0.42 -10.16 -56.74
C PHE A 533 -0.63 -8.66 -56.59
N VAL A 534 -1.38 -8.28 -55.56
CA VAL A 534 -1.51 -6.88 -55.13
C VAL A 534 -0.98 -6.79 -53.72
N GLU A 535 0.12 -6.08 -53.54
CA GLU A 535 0.81 -5.96 -52.26
C GLU A 535 0.79 -4.51 -51.78
N TYR A 536 0.31 -4.32 -50.56
CA TYR A 536 0.47 -3.08 -49.81
C TYR A 536 1.54 -3.30 -48.75
N ILE A 537 2.61 -2.52 -48.78
CA ILE A 537 3.78 -2.68 -47.90
C ILE A 537 4.03 -1.36 -47.17
N GLN A 538 4.24 -1.42 -45.85
CA GLN A 538 4.83 -0.33 -45.08
C GLN A 538 6.34 -0.58 -44.94
N PRO A 539 7.21 0.08 -45.73
CA PRO A 539 8.63 -0.28 -45.81
C PRO A 539 9.36 -0.17 -44.47
N GLN A 540 9.00 0.80 -43.63
CA GLN A 540 9.60 0.96 -42.29
C GLN A 540 9.31 -0.25 -41.40
N ASN A 541 8.05 -0.70 -41.37
CA ASN A 541 7.63 -1.83 -40.56
C ASN A 541 8.17 -3.15 -41.10
N LEU A 542 8.35 -3.27 -42.42
CA LEU A 542 9.01 -4.43 -43.03
C LEU A 542 10.47 -4.56 -42.58
N GLN A 543 11.20 -3.45 -42.47
CA GLN A 543 12.56 -3.48 -41.92
C GLN A 543 12.57 -3.84 -40.43
N LEU A 544 11.63 -3.28 -39.66
CA LEU A 544 11.47 -3.61 -38.24
C LEU A 544 11.17 -5.10 -38.02
N GLN A 545 10.23 -5.67 -38.78
CA GLN A 545 9.88 -7.08 -38.71
C GLN A 545 11.11 -7.98 -38.98
N LYS A 546 11.90 -7.65 -40.01
CA LYS A 546 13.15 -8.38 -40.32
C LYS A 546 14.16 -8.32 -39.18
N ALA A 547 14.35 -7.15 -38.57
CA ALA A 547 15.24 -7.00 -37.42
C ALA A 547 14.76 -7.81 -36.20
N GLN A 548 13.44 -7.88 -35.98
CA GLN A 548 12.86 -8.66 -34.89
C GLN A 548 12.98 -10.16 -35.08
N GLN A 549 12.83 -10.66 -36.32
CA GLN A 549 13.04 -12.08 -36.64
C GLN A 549 14.49 -12.51 -36.37
N GLN A 550 15.45 -11.60 -36.48
CA GLN A 550 16.85 -11.85 -36.16
C GLN A 550 17.16 -11.84 -34.64
N GLN A 551 16.24 -11.36 -33.79
CA GLN A 551 16.46 -11.17 -32.34
C GLN A 551 15.84 -12.25 -31.41
N SER A 552 15.07 -13.22 -31.91
CA SER A 552 14.35 -14.18 -31.02
C SER A 552 15.33 -15.22 -30.41
N MET A 553 15.47 -15.46 -29.10
CA MET A 553 14.43 -15.74 -28.09
C MET A 553 14.84 -15.52 -26.60
N GLU A 554 15.88 -14.76 -26.22
CA GLU A 554 16.46 -14.90 -24.85
C GLU A 554 16.22 -13.83 -23.79
N HIS A 555 15.66 -12.65 -24.07
CA HIS A 555 15.61 -11.60 -23.04
C HIS A 555 14.19 -11.17 -22.67
N ALA A 556 13.78 -11.53 -21.44
CA ALA A 556 12.83 -10.72 -20.70
C ALA A 556 13.36 -9.28 -20.66
N PHE A 557 12.52 -8.30 -20.99
CA PHE A 557 12.92 -6.89 -21.04
C PHE A 557 13.49 -6.45 -19.69
N ARG A 558 14.82 -6.27 -19.64
CA ARG A 558 15.55 -5.73 -18.49
C ARG A 558 16.12 -4.37 -18.93
N PRO A 559 15.53 -3.24 -18.51
CA PRO A 559 16.03 -1.92 -18.91
C PRO A 559 17.44 -1.69 -18.36
N GLU A 560 18.29 -0.97 -19.10
CA GLU A 560 19.70 -0.72 -18.74
C GLU A 560 19.87 -0.06 -17.35
N SER A 561 18.92 0.77 -16.93
CA SER A 561 18.89 1.36 -15.58
C SER A 561 18.75 0.32 -14.46
N GLU A 562 18.11 -0.81 -14.74
CA GLU A 562 17.96 -1.96 -13.81
C GLU A 562 19.13 -2.96 -13.92
N GLN A 563 20.01 -2.80 -14.92
CA GLN A 563 21.28 -3.53 -15.04
C GLN A 563 22.41 -2.77 -14.29
N GLN A 564 22.45 -1.44 -14.39
CA GLN A 564 23.45 -0.61 -13.68
C GLN A 564 23.23 -0.54 -12.17
N ALA A 565 22.03 -0.82 -11.67
CA ALA A 565 21.76 -0.92 -10.23
C ALA A 565 22.54 -2.06 -9.54
N GLU A 566 22.99 -3.08 -10.29
CA GLU A 566 23.90 -4.12 -9.76
C GLU A 566 25.35 -3.63 -9.61
N SER A 567 25.78 -2.62 -10.39
CA SER A 567 27.14 -2.05 -10.29
C SER A 567 27.24 -0.79 -9.43
N THR A 568 26.11 -0.19 -9.03
CA THR A 568 26.06 1.09 -8.29
C THR A 568 25.27 1.05 -6.99
N ALA A 569 25.09 -0.14 -6.39
CA ALA A 569 24.44 -0.35 -5.09
C ALA A 569 25.23 0.22 -3.87
N SER A 570 25.89 1.38 -4.05
CA SER A 570 26.52 2.23 -3.04
C SER A 570 25.78 3.56 -2.82
N ALA A 571 24.74 3.90 -3.57
CA ALA A 571 23.96 5.12 -3.33
C ALA A 571 22.69 4.86 -2.50
N PRO A 572 22.47 5.56 -1.37
CA PRO A 572 21.28 5.41 -0.56
C PRO A 572 20.08 6.01 -1.30
N ILE A 573 19.01 5.22 -1.43
CA ILE A 573 17.69 5.75 -1.81
C ILE A 573 17.27 6.69 -0.67
N THR A 574 17.28 7.98 -0.97
CA THR A 574 16.83 9.05 -0.09
C THR A 574 15.32 8.90 0.09
N LEU A 575 14.91 8.53 1.31
CA LEU A 575 13.51 8.62 1.75
C LEU A 575 13.29 10.02 2.30
N PHE A 576 12.44 10.81 1.65
CA PHE A 576 11.70 11.88 2.29
C PHE A 576 10.33 11.36 2.74
#